data_AF-A0A2V6SJH5-F1
#
_entry.id   AF-A0A2V6SJH5-F1
#
_cell.length_a   1.000
_cell.length_b   1.000
_cell.length_c   1.000
_cell.angle_alpha   90.00
_cell.angle_beta   90.00
_cell.angle_gamma   90.00
#
_symmetry.space_group_name_H-M   'P 1'
#
loop_
_entity.id
_entity.type
_entity.pdbx_description
1 polymer ?
#
loop_
_entity_poly.entity_id
_entity_poly.type
_entity_poly.pdbx_seq_one_letter_code
_entity_poly.pdbx_strand_id
1 'polypeptide(L)'
;YAIPEAVREAGGADDWRQVMESSAALHDAIVAAGLPAVAPYAVSMAYRIRFYMELNAREAMHVLELRTAPQGHSAYRRVGQAMHRLIAEQAGHRALAQAMAFVDHSAVELERLEAERRGEQKRRERDGGR
;
A
#
# COMPACT_ATOMS: atom_id res chain seq x y z
N TYR A 1 -6.97 -12.67 -2.43
CA TYR A 1 -7.04 -11.22 -2.17
C TYR A 1 -6.51 -10.90 -0.79
N ALA A 2 -6.36 -9.63 -0.43
CA ALA A 2 -6.09 -9.18 0.94
C ALA A 2 -7.34 -8.48 1.50
N ILE A 3 -7.57 -8.61 2.81
CA ILE A 3 -8.61 -7.84 3.52
C ILE A 3 -7.87 -6.80 4.37
N PRO A 4 -8.12 -5.49 4.19
CA PRO A 4 -7.56 -4.46 5.07
C PRO A 4 -7.99 -4.69 6.53
N GLU A 5 -7.07 -4.48 7.49
CA GLU A 5 -7.40 -4.71 8.91
C GLU A 5 -8.54 -3.80 9.38
N ALA A 6 -8.58 -2.55 8.93
CA ALA A 6 -9.67 -1.63 9.21
C ALA A 6 -11.05 -2.17 8.80
N VAL A 7 -11.14 -2.99 7.72
CA VAL A 7 -12.39 -3.64 7.32
C VAL A 7 -12.76 -4.78 8.27
N ARG A 8 -11.77 -5.55 8.74
CA ARG A 8 -11.99 -6.59 9.75
C ARG A 8 -12.46 -5.99 11.07
N GLU A 9 -11.78 -4.94 11.54
CA GLU A 9 -12.09 -4.25 12.80
C GLU A 9 -13.48 -3.61 12.77
N ALA A 10 -13.91 -3.13 11.61
CA ALA A 10 -15.26 -2.61 11.39
C ALA A 10 -16.34 -3.71 11.25
N GLY A 11 -15.99 -5.01 11.30
CA GLY A 11 -16.92 -6.12 11.15
C GLY A 11 -17.35 -6.41 9.71
N GLY A 12 -16.77 -5.73 8.71
CA GLY A 12 -17.14 -5.87 7.29
C GLY A 12 -16.49 -7.04 6.55
N ALA A 13 -15.92 -8.01 7.27
CA ALA A 13 -15.14 -9.08 6.67
C ALA A 13 -15.99 -10.03 5.80
N ASP A 14 -17.23 -10.30 6.19
CA ASP A 14 -18.15 -11.17 5.44
C ASP A 14 -18.59 -10.52 4.13
N ASP A 15 -19.05 -9.26 4.19
CA ASP A 15 -19.42 -8.48 2.99
C ASP A 15 -18.23 -8.37 2.02
N TRP A 16 -17.03 -8.14 2.55
CA TRP A 16 -15.81 -8.12 1.75
C TRP A 16 -15.61 -9.45 1.02
N ARG A 17 -15.69 -10.58 1.74
CA ARG A 17 -15.56 -11.92 1.14
C ARG A 17 -16.58 -12.15 0.04
N GLN A 18 -17.84 -11.79 0.28
CA GLN A 18 -18.91 -11.94 -0.70
C GLN A 18 -18.61 -11.16 -2.00
N VAL A 19 -18.13 -9.91 -1.89
CA VAL A 19 -17.74 -9.11 -3.07
C VAL A 19 -16.57 -9.76 -3.80
N MET A 20 -15.58 -10.26 -3.06
CA MET A 20 -14.43 -10.93 -3.66
C MET A 20 -14.83 -12.20 -4.42
N GLU A 21 -15.67 -13.03 -3.81
CA GLU A 21 -16.20 -14.26 -4.43
C GLU A 21 -17.05 -13.96 -5.66
N SER A 22 -17.92 -12.95 -5.59
CA SER A 22 -18.75 -12.54 -6.73
C SER A 22 -17.90 -12.07 -7.92
N SER A 23 -16.84 -11.30 -7.64
CA SER A 23 -15.90 -10.84 -8.67
C SER A 23 -15.12 -11.99 -9.32
N ALA A 24 -14.75 -13.02 -8.54
CA ALA A 24 -14.08 -14.22 -9.06
C ALA A 24 -15.03 -15.07 -9.92
N ALA A 25 -16.27 -15.28 -9.46
CA ALA A 25 -17.27 -16.03 -10.22
C ALA A 25 -17.57 -15.35 -11.57
N LEU A 26 -17.66 -14.01 -11.59
CA LEU A 26 -17.85 -13.26 -12.84
C LEU A 26 -16.64 -13.41 -13.77
N HIS A 27 -15.42 -13.31 -13.24
CA HIS A 27 -14.20 -13.56 -14.00
C HIS A 27 -14.25 -14.94 -14.67
N ASP A 28 -14.56 -15.99 -13.91
CA ASP A 28 -14.58 -17.36 -14.42
C ASP A 28 -15.68 -17.58 -15.45
N ALA A 29 -16.84 -16.94 -15.30
CA ALA A 29 -17.91 -16.96 -16.29
C ALA A 29 -17.49 -16.29 -17.62
N ILE A 30 -16.77 -15.16 -17.56
CA ILE A 30 -16.24 -14.48 -18.76
C ILE A 30 -15.19 -15.35 -19.46
N VAL A 31 -14.33 -16.02 -18.71
CA VAL A 31 -13.37 -16.99 -19.27
C VAL A 31 -14.10 -18.15 -19.93
N ALA A 32 -15.12 -18.73 -19.28
CA ALA A 32 -15.92 -19.82 -19.82
C ALA A 32 -16.69 -19.41 -21.10
N ALA A 33 -17.06 -18.14 -21.23
CA ALA A 33 -17.66 -17.56 -22.43
C ALA A 33 -16.66 -17.32 -23.59
N GLY A 34 -15.38 -17.69 -23.42
CA GLY A 34 -14.36 -17.55 -24.45
C GLY A 34 -13.74 -16.15 -24.55
N LEU A 35 -13.87 -15.32 -23.50
CA LEU A 35 -13.41 -13.93 -23.48
C LEU A 35 -12.29 -13.66 -22.44
N PRO A 36 -11.21 -14.46 -22.38
CA PRO A 36 -10.21 -14.38 -21.31
C PRO A 36 -9.46 -13.04 -21.25
N ALA A 37 -9.33 -12.33 -22.37
CA ALA A 37 -8.63 -11.04 -22.42
C ALA A 37 -9.35 -9.92 -21.64
N VAL A 38 -10.68 -10.01 -21.48
CA VAL A 38 -11.47 -9.00 -20.75
C VAL A 38 -11.85 -9.46 -19.34
N ALA A 39 -11.71 -10.75 -19.02
CA ALA A 39 -12.01 -11.29 -17.69
C ALA A 39 -11.30 -10.54 -16.54
N PRO A 40 -10.05 -10.07 -16.66
CA PRO A 40 -9.38 -9.31 -15.60
C PRO A 40 -10.08 -8.00 -15.22
N TYR A 41 -10.97 -7.46 -16.06
CA TYR A 41 -11.76 -6.27 -15.70
C TYR A 41 -12.86 -6.55 -14.67
N ALA A 42 -13.19 -7.82 -14.43
CA ALA A 42 -14.22 -8.22 -13.48
C ALA A 42 -13.71 -8.32 -12.02
N VAL A 43 -12.40 -8.45 -11.81
CA VAL A 43 -11.83 -8.66 -10.47
C VAL A 43 -11.49 -7.34 -9.78
N SER A 44 -11.64 -7.29 -8.46
CA SER A 44 -11.26 -6.12 -7.68
C SER A 44 -9.74 -5.94 -7.58
N MET A 45 -9.27 -4.73 -7.24
CA MET A 45 -7.85 -4.47 -7.02
C MET A 45 -7.27 -5.12 -5.75
N ALA A 46 -8.08 -5.83 -4.96
CA ALA A 46 -7.61 -6.51 -3.75
C ALA A 46 -6.90 -7.84 -4.04
N TYR A 47 -6.96 -8.34 -5.28
CA TYR A 47 -6.21 -9.52 -5.70
C TYR A 47 -4.70 -9.26 -5.74
N ARG A 48 -3.92 -10.29 -5.42
CA ARG A 48 -2.45 -10.18 -5.37
C ARG A 48 -1.90 -10.29 -6.77
N ILE A 49 -1.06 -9.34 -7.14
CA ILE A 49 -0.28 -9.37 -8.38
C ILE A 49 1.14 -9.77 -8.01
N ARG A 50 1.71 -10.72 -8.78
CA ARG A 50 3.13 -11.04 -8.71
C ARG A 50 3.86 -10.19 -9.73
N PHE A 51 4.87 -9.46 -9.30
CA PHE A 51 5.70 -8.64 -10.15
C PHE A 51 7.15 -8.71 -9.67
N TYR A 52 8.07 -8.41 -10.58
CA TYR A 52 9.48 -8.23 -10.29
C TYR A 52 9.84 -6.77 -10.55
N MET A 53 10.76 -6.24 -9.75
CA MET A 53 11.36 -4.94 -9.96
C MET A 53 12.86 -5.11 -9.99
N GLU A 54 13.49 -4.54 -11.02
CA GLU A 54 14.93 -4.33 -11.08
C GLU A 54 15.17 -2.83 -10.91
N LEU A 55 16.03 -2.47 -9.96
CA LEU A 55 16.32 -1.10 -9.63
C LEU A 55 17.82 -0.97 -9.38
N ASN A 56 18.45 0.04 -9.99
CA ASN A 56 19.78 0.45 -9.56
C ASN A 56 19.72 1.15 -8.20
N ALA A 57 20.88 1.40 -7.57
CA ALA A 57 20.95 1.99 -6.23
C ALA A 57 20.28 3.37 -6.14
N ARG A 58 20.36 4.18 -7.20
CA ARG A 58 19.76 5.53 -7.24
C ARG A 58 18.23 5.45 -7.35
N GLU A 59 17.72 4.55 -8.17
CA GLU A 59 16.28 4.30 -8.30
C GLU A 59 15.71 3.74 -7.00
N ALA A 60 16.42 2.80 -6.37
CA ALA A 60 16.04 2.26 -5.06
C ALA A 60 15.98 3.38 -4.02
N MET A 61 17.01 4.23 -3.91
CA MET A 61 16.98 5.39 -3.01
C MET A 61 15.73 6.25 -3.22
N HIS A 62 15.46 6.66 -4.46
CA HIS A 62 14.31 7.50 -4.77
C HIS A 62 12.97 6.83 -4.42
N VAL A 63 12.78 5.57 -4.83
CA VAL A 63 11.54 4.83 -4.57
C VAL A 63 11.32 4.61 -3.08
N LEU A 64 12.37 4.21 -2.35
CA LEU A 64 12.24 3.86 -0.94
C LEU A 64 11.95 5.09 -0.08
N GLU A 65 12.65 6.20 -0.31
CA GLU A 65 12.40 7.44 0.44
C GLU A 65 11.01 8.00 0.16
N LEU A 66 10.54 7.96 -1.10
CA LEU A 66 9.22 8.46 -1.45
C LEU A 66 8.09 7.57 -0.91
N ARG A 67 8.24 6.25 -1.00
CA ARG A 67 7.16 5.29 -0.70
C ARG A 67 7.05 4.89 0.76
N THR A 68 8.06 5.20 1.57
CA THR A 68 8.03 4.96 3.02
C THR A 68 7.50 6.15 3.82
N ALA A 69 7.36 7.33 3.21
CA ALA A 69 6.81 8.50 3.86
C ALA A 69 5.43 8.25 4.52
N PRO A 70 5.09 8.88 5.66
CA PRO A 70 3.86 8.62 6.42
C PRO A 70 2.55 8.70 5.64
N GLN A 71 2.49 9.59 4.64
CA GLN A 71 1.35 9.77 3.75
C GLN A 71 1.20 8.68 2.67
N GLY A 72 2.18 7.78 2.57
CA GLY A 72 2.17 6.69 1.59
C GLY A 72 1.30 5.52 2.04
N HIS A 73 0.79 4.75 1.07
CA HIS A 73 -0.02 3.58 1.36
C HIS A 73 0.76 2.55 2.20
N SER A 74 0.15 2.05 3.26
CA SER A 74 0.72 1.17 4.28
C SER A 74 1.36 -0.08 3.69
N ALA A 75 0.74 -0.66 2.66
CA ALA A 75 1.32 -1.77 1.90
C ALA A 75 2.64 -1.40 1.22
N TYR A 76 2.72 -0.23 0.58
CA TYR A 76 3.95 0.23 -0.05
C TYR A 76 5.02 0.61 0.96
N ARG A 77 4.64 1.23 2.08
CA ARG A 77 5.56 1.54 3.18
C ARG A 77 6.23 0.27 3.71
N ARG A 78 5.44 -0.77 4.01
CA ARG A 78 5.96 -2.07 4.47
C ARG A 78 6.92 -2.71 3.47
N VAL A 79 6.57 -2.70 2.19
CA VAL A 79 7.44 -3.23 1.11
C VAL A 79 8.73 -2.42 1.02
N GLY A 80 8.66 -1.09 1.02
CA GLY A 80 9.84 -0.23 0.96
C GLY A 80 10.77 -0.39 2.16
N GLN A 81 10.22 -0.44 3.38
CA GLN A 81 10.99 -0.71 4.59
C GLN A 81 11.67 -2.09 4.55
N ALA A 82 10.98 -3.11 4.02
CA ALA A 82 11.56 -4.44 3.85
C ALA A 82 12.68 -4.44 2.80
N MET A 83 12.49 -3.77 1.66
CA MET A 83 13.54 -3.61 0.63
C MET A 83 14.78 -2.92 1.21
N HIS A 84 14.60 -1.84 1.98
CA HIS A 84 15.71 -1.14 2.64
C HIS A 84 16.51 -2.08 3.57
N ARG A 85 15.83 -2.88 4.40
CA ARG A 85 16.49 -3.88 5.26
C ARG A 85 17.23 -4.93 4.43
N LEU A 86 16.61 -5.46 3.38
CA LEU A 86 17.23 -6.47 2.50
C LEU A 86 18.46 -5.92 1.78
N ILE A 87 18.48 -4.65 1.38
CA ILE A 87 19.67 -4.01 0.80
C ILE A 87 20.83 -3.98 1.81
N ALA A 88 20.55 -3.66 3.07
CA ALA A 88 21.57 -3.58 4.12
C ALA A 88 22.06 -4.96 4.59
N GLU A 89 21.14 -5.88 4.83
CA GLU A 89 21.37 -7.13 5.56
C GLU A 89 21.61 -8.32 4.62
N GLN A 90 20.79 -8.46 3.57
CA GLN A 90 20.85 -9.59 2.65
C GLN A 90 21.85 -9.34 1.52
N ALA A 91 21.80 -8.17 0.88
CA ALA A 91 22.77 -7.79 -0.15
C ALA A 91 24.09 -7.27 0.44
N GLY A 92 24.10 -6.88 1.72
CA GLY A 92 25.30 -6.44 2.44
C GLY A 92 25.75 -5.00 2.12
N HIS A 93 24.96 -4.22 1.38
CA HIS A 93 25.31 -2.87 0.96
C HIS A 93 25.02 -1.81 2.03
N ARG A 94 25.65 -1.95 3.20
CA ARG A 94 25.40 -1.10 4.38
C ARG A 94 25.60 0.40 4.11
N ALA A 95 26.67 0.78 3.43
CA ALA A 95 26.94 2.19 3.11
C ALA A 95 25.89 2.79 2.18
N LEU A 96 25.38 2.01 1.22
CA LEU A 96 24.30 2.47 0.33
C LEU A 96 22.99 2.64 1.09
N ALA A 97 22.63 1.67 1.95
CA ALA A 97 21.43 1.78 2.78
C ALA A 97 21.52 3.00 3.72
N GLN A 98 22.68 3.21 4.38
CA GLN A 98 22.90 4.37 5.24
C GLN A 98 22.80 5.71 4.50
N ALA A 99 23.12 5.74 3.19
CA ALA A 99 22.96 6.94 2.37
C ALA A 99 21.49 7.27 2.06
N MET A 100 20.56 6.31 2.21
CA MET A 100 19.11 6.53 2.00
C MET A 100 18.48 7.15 3.27
N ALA A 101 18.91 8.35 3.61
CA ALA A 101 18.63 9.00 4.90
C ALA A 101 17.15 9.32 5.14
N PHE A 102 16.30 9.34 4.11
CA PHE A 102 14.88 9.68 4.23
C PHE A 102 13.94 8.47 4.21
N VAL A 103 14.48 7.24 4.31
CA VAL A 103 13.64 6.05 4.43
C VAL A 103 13.01 6.01 5.82
N ASP A 104 11.69 6.13 5.87
CA ASP A 104 10.93 6.20 7.10
C ASP A 104 10.50 4.80 7.60
N HIS A 105 11.00 4.42 8.78
CA HIS A 105 10.65 3.16 9.47
C HIS A 105 9.60 3.34 10.58
N SER A 106 8.95 4.50 10.66
CA SER A 106 7.94 4.75 11.69
C SER A 106 6.69 3.89 11.48
N ALA A 107 6.05 3.46 12.57
CA ALA A 107 4.74 2.84 12.51
C ALA A 107 3.66 3.93 12.43
N VAL A 108 2.84 3.91 11.38
CA VAL A 108 1.69 4.83 11.23
C VAL A 108 0.47 3.95 11.01
N GLU A 109 -0.50 4.00 11.93
CA GLU A 109 -1.68 3.13 11.89
C GLU A 109 -2.68 3.54 10.81
N LEU A 110 -2.83 4.85 10.56
CA LEU A 110 -3.74 5.38 9.55
C LEU A 110 -3.10 6.51 8.74
N GLU A 111 -2.85 6.23 7.46
CA GLU A 111 -2.01 6.99 6.51
C GLU A 111 -2.37 8.48 6.42
N ARG A 112 -3.67 8.80 6.46
CA ARG A 112 -4.17 10.18 6.30
C ARG A 112 -4.72 10.80 7.59
N LEU A 113 -4.92 10.01 8.64
CA LEU A 113 -5.64 10.48 9.83
C LEU A 113 -4.93 11.65 10.51
N GLU A 114 -3.60 11.59 10.65
CA GLU A 114 -2.85 12.67 11.26
C GLU A 114 -2.79 13.94 10.40
N ALA A 115 -2.77 13.79 9.08
CA ALA A 115 -2.84 14.92 8.16
C ALA A 115 -4.22 15.59 8.24
N GLU A 116 -5.28 14.79 8.34
CA GLU A 116 -6.66 15.26 8.51
C GLU A 116 -6.85 15.93 9.86
N ARG A 117 -6.38 15.33 10.97
CA ARG A 117 -6.38 15.94 12.32
C ARG A 117 -5.65 17.29 12.35
N ARG A 118 -4.46 17.39 11.74
CA ARG A 118 -3.71 18.66 11.64
C ARG A 118 -4.45 19.70 10.80
N GLY A 119 -5.13 19.26 9.73
CA GLY A 119 -5.97 20.12 8.91
C GLY A 119 -7.18 20.66 9.67
N GLU A 120 -7.86 19.81 10.44
CA GLU A 120 -8.97 20.20 11.30
C GLU A 120 -8.54 21.15 12.43
N GLN A 121 -7.42 20.88 13.08
CA GLN A 121 -6.88 21.75 14.13
C GLN A 121 -6.63 23.16 13.59
N LYS A 122 -5.98 23.28 12.43
CA LYS A 122 -5.76 24.58 11.76
C LYS A 122 -7.06 25.30 11.37
N ARG A 123 -8.12 24.56 11.03
CA ARG A 123 -9.45 25.15 10.76
C ARG A 123 -10.10 25.66 12.04
N ARG A 124 -10.06 24.88 13.12
CA ARG A 124 -10.60 25.27 14.44
C ARG A 124 -9.88 26.50 15.01
N GLU A 125 -8.56 26.60 14.86
CA GLU A 125 -7.78 27.78 15.27
C GLU A 125 -8.14 29.03 14.48
N ARG A 126 -8.55 28.90 13.21
CA ARG A 126 -9.02 30.02 12.39
C ARG A 126 -10.44 30.46 12.74
N ASP A 127 -11.31 29.51 13.09
CA ASP A 127 -12.72 29.78 13.39
C ASP A 127 -12.94 30.24 14.85
N GLY A 128 -12.08 29.82 15.78
CA GLY A 128 -12.13 30.23 17.20
C GLY A 128 -11.48 31.57 17.52
N GLY A 129 -10.96 32.28 16.53
CA GLY A 129 -10.32 33.61 16.67
C GLY A 129 -11.23 34.79 16.29
N ARG A 130 -12.55 34.59 16.20
CA ARG A 130 -13.55 35.66 16.02
C ARG A 130 -14.35 35.90 17.28
#